data_AF-A0A838HA53-F1
#
_entry.id   AF-A0A838HA53-F1
#
_cell.length_a   1.000
_cell.length_b   1.000
_cell.length_c   1.000
_cell.angle_alpha   90.00
_cell.angle_beta   90.00
_cell.angle_gamma   90.00
#
_symmetry.space_group_name_H-M   'P 1'
#
loop_
_entity.id
_entity.type
_entity.pdbx_description
1 polymer ?
#
loop_
_entity_poly.entity_id
_entity_poly.type
_entity_poly.pdbx_seq_one_letter_code
_entity_poly.pdbx_strand_id
1 'polypeptide(L)'
;MFTALSPARRRLMTVLLAAAVTAVVVVAALIVESRPDAVRPVAQDDLGPVLLVPGYGGSTTGLDVMARSLRADGRDATVVTLPGDGREDLHTQAEALRAAVDSALSRT
;
A
#
# COMPACT_ATOMS: atom_id res chain seq x y z
N MET A 1 29.61 44.92 -10.40
CA MET A 1 28.43 45.49 -9.71
C MET A 1 28.55 45.54 -8.17
N PHE A 2 29.43 44.79 -7.50
CA PHE A 2 29.52 44.78 -6.02
C PHE A 2 30.72 45.54 -5.41
N THR A 3 31.49 46.28 -6.21
CA THR A 3 32.73 46.95 -5.76
C THR A 3 32.51 48.29 -5.04
N ALA A 4 31.26 48.76 -4.93
CA ALA A 4 30.92 50.04 -4.27
C ALA A 4 30.25 49.88 -2.87
N LEU A 5 30.19 48.67 -2.31
CA LEU A 5 29.54 48.41 -1.02
C LEU A 5 30.55 48.37 0.13
N SER A 6 30.22 48.99 1.26
CA SER A 6 31.03 48.92 2.47
C SER A 6 31.26 47.46 2.91
N PRO A 7 32.41 47.12 3.53
CA PRO A 7 32.78 45.74 3.88
C PRO A 7 31.69 44.99 4.67
N ALA A 8 30.95 45.72 5.52
CA ALA A 8 29.83 45.19 6.29
C ALA A 8 28.62 44.80 5.41
N ARG A 9 28.26 45.62 4.41
CA ARG A 9 27.15 45.35 3.49
C ARG A 9 27.44 44.15 2.60
N ARG A 10 28.70 43.96 2.19
CA ARG A 10 29.12 42.79 1.41
C ARG A 10 28.97 41.48 2.19
N ARG A 11 29.38 41.46 3.47
CA ARG A 11 29.21 40.30 4.36
C ARG A 11 27.73 39.98 4.60
N LEU A 12 26.90 41.00 4.82
CA LEU A 12 25.47 40.81 5.01
C LEU A 12 24.81 40.18 3.78
N MET A 13 25.12 40.67 2.57
CA MET A 13 24.58 40.12 1.32
C MET A 13 25.04 38.67 1.08
N THR A 14 26.29 38.32 1.41
CA THR A 14 26.76 36.94 1.30
C THR A 14 26.04 35.99 2.25
N VAL A 15 25.78 36.44 3.49
CA VAL A 15 25.01 35.63 4.47
C VAL A 15 23.56 35.48 4.04
N LEU A 16 22.93 36.56 3.57
CA LEU A 16 21.56 36.51 3.05
C LEU A 16 21.44 35.59 1.84
N LEU A 17 22.40 35.66 0.91
CA LEU A 17 22.42 34.80 -0.26
C LEU A 17 22.59 33.33 0.15
N ALA A 18 23.52 33.04 1.06
CA ALA A 18 23.71 31.68 1.57
C ALA A 18 22.44 31.16 2.27
N ALA A 19 21.81 31.97 3.11
CA ALA A 19 20.56 31.60 3.78
C ALA A 19 19.43 31.34 2.79
N ALA A 20 19.30 32.16 1.74
CA ALA A 20 18.30 31.97 0.69
C ALA A 20 18.53 30.67 -0.09
N VAL A 21 19.78 30.37 -0.45
CA VAL A 21 20.13 29.11 -1.13
C VAL A 21 19.81 27.91 -0.24
N THR A 22 20.18 27.95 1.05
CA THR A 22 19.85 26.88 2.00
C THR A 22 18.35 26.67 2.12
N ALA A 23 17.56 27.75 2.22
CA ALA A 23 16.11 27.67 2.29
C ALA A 23 15.51 26.99 1.04
N VAL A 24 15.99 27.33 -0.15
CA VAL A 24 15.55 26.70 -1.41
C VAL A 24 15.87 25.20 -1.41
N VAL A 25 17.07 24.81 -0.99
CA VAL A 25 17.48 23.39 -0.92
C VAL A 25 16.60 22.60 0.06
N VAL A 26 16.34 23.16 1.26
CA VAL A 26 15.48 22.53 2.26
C VAL A 26 14.06 22.35 1.72
N VAL A 27 13.48 23.37 1.10
CA VAL A 27 12.14 23.29 0.50
C VAL A 27 12.10 22.23 -0.61
N ALA A 28 13.12 22.17 -1.48
CA ALA A 28 13.19 21.16 -2.53
C ALA A 28 13.26 19.73 -1.96
N ALA A 29 14.06 19.52 -0.92
CA ALA A 29 14.17 18.22 -0.26
C ALA A 29 12.83 17.79 0.36
N LEU A 30 12.16 18.71 1.07
CA LEU A 30 10.84 18.45 1.65
C LEU A 30 9.78 18.12 0.58
N ILE A 31 9.83 18.78 -0.58
CA ILE A 31 8.92 18.49 -1.69
C ILE A 31 9.17 17.09 -2.27
N VAL A 32 10.43 16.65 -2.38
CA VAL A 32 10.79 15.32 -2.88
C VAL A 32 10.37 14.23 -1.91
N GLU A 33 10.61 14.43 -0.62
CA GLU A 33 10.24 13.49 0.45
C GLU A 33 8.72 13.38 0.61
N SER A 34 8.00 14.50 0.46
CA SER A 34 6.54 14.53 0.58
C SER A 34 5.81 14.00 -0.66
N ARG A 35 6.53 13.54 -1.69
CA ARG A 35 5.86 12.95 -2.85
C ARG A 35 5.26 11.61 -2.42
N PRO A 36 3.93 11.44 -2.57
CA PRO A 36 3.35 10.11 -2.38
C PRO A 36 4.02 9.15 -3.36
N ASP A 37 4.25 7.91 -2.91
CA ASP A 37 4.77 6.86 -3.77
C ASP A 37 3.97 6.83 -5.08
N ALA A 38 4.69 6.84 -6.19
CA ALA A 38 4.06 6.77 -7.50
C ALA A 38 3.26 5.47 -7.58
N VAL A 39 1.93 5.57 -7.52
CA VAL A 39 1.03 4.42 -7.63
C VAL A 39 1.26 3.80 -9.00
N ARG A 40 1.95 2.66 -9.05
CA ARG A 40 2.11 1.89 -10.27
C ARG A 40 0.74 1.33 -10.65
N PRO A 41 0.23 1.60 -11.87
CA PRO A 41 -0.99 0.99 -12.34
C PRO A 41 -0.85 -0.54 -12.27
N VAL A 42 -1.79 -1.21 -11.61
CA VAL A 42 -1.83 -2.67 -11.58
C VAL A 42 -2.27 -3.16 -12.96
N ALA A 43 -1.49 -4.07 -13.54
CA ALA A 43 -1.81 -4.74 -14.79
C ALA A 43 -3.20 -5.38 -14.67
N GLN A 44 -4.18 -4.92 -15.48
CA GLN A 44 -5.57 -5.36 -15.39
C GLN A 44 -5.80 -6.74 -16.05
N ASP A 45 -4.81 -7.20 -16.81
CA ASP A 45 -4.70 -8.51 -17.43
C ASP A 45 -4.17 -9.59 -16.48
N ASP A 46 -3.56 -9.21 -15.36
CA ASP A 46 -3.14 -10.13 -14.31
C ASP A 46 -4.17 -10.14 -13.16
N LEU A 47 -5.08 -11.10 -13.21
CA LEU A 47 -6.20 -11.18 -12.29
C LEU A 47 -5.77 -11.84 -10.97
N GLY A 48 -5.54 -11.02 -9.94
CA GLY A 48 -5.10 -11.51 -8.63
C GLY A 48 -6.05 -12.49 -7.91
N PRO A 49 -5.56 -13.16 -6.86
CA PRO A 49 -6.29 -14.20 -6.12
C PRO A 49 -7.53 -13.66 -5.41
N VAL A 50 -8.52 -14.52 -5.20
CA VAL A 50 -9.80 -14.21 -4.55
C VAL A 50 -10.01 -15.14 -3.36
N LEU A 51 -10.13 -14.59 -2.16
CA LEU A 51 -10.53 -15.34 -0.97
C LEU A 51 -12.00 -15.10 -0.68
N LEU A 52 -12.79 -16.18 -0.66
CA LEU A 52 -14.20 -16.16 -0.29
C LEU A 52 -14.32 -16.54 1.19
N VAL A 53 -14.73 -15.60 2.02
CA VAL A 53 -14.84 -15.79 3.47
C VAL A 53 -16.30 -16.05 3.85
N PRO A 54 -16.62 -17.20 4.49
CA PRO A 54 -17.98 -17.47 4.96
C PRO A 54 -18.38 -16.50 6.07
N GLY A 55 -19.66 -16.11 6.08
CA GLY A 55 -20.25 -15.31 7.16
C GLY A 55 -20.53 -16.15 8.41
N TYR A 56 -20.89 -15.48 9.51
CA TYR A 56 -21.20 -16.12 10.80
C TYR A 56 -22.21 -17.27 10.63
N GLY A 57 -21.76 -18.49 10.90
CA GLY A 57 -22.60 -19.66 10.87
C GLY A 57 -23.15 -20.05 9.50
N GLY A 58 -22.60 -19.48 8.44
CA GLY A 58 -23.05 -19.66 7.06
C GLY A 58 -22.51 -20.93 6.42
N SER A 59 -23.28 -21.47 5.47
CA SER A 59 -22.84 -22.58 4.61
C SER A 59 -21.87 -22.09 3.54
N THR A 60 -20.83 -22.87 3.25
CA THR A 60 -19.89 -22.60 2.14
C THR A 60 -20.44 -23.02 0.77
N THR A 61 -21.57 -23.74 0.69
CA THR A 61 -22.09 -24.29 -0.57
C THR A 61 -22.28 -23.22 -1.66
N GLY A 62 -22.80 -22.05 -1.29
CA GLY A 62 -22.95 -20.92 -2.22
C GLY A 62 -21.60 -20.35 -2.66
N LEU A 63 -20.63 -20.29 -1.75
CA LEU A 63 -19.26 -19.86 -2.04
C LEU A 63 -18.54 -20.85 -2.93
N ASP A 64 -18.81 -22.15 -2.80
CA ASP A 64 -18.23 -23.17 -3.68
C ASP A 64 -18.69 -23.03 -5.13
N VAL A 65 -19.95 -22.66 -5.35
CA VAL A 65 -20.47 -22.34 -6.69
C VAL A 65 -19.76 -21.10 -7.26
N MET A 66 -19.64 -20.05 -6.45
CA MET A 66 -18.95 -18.82 -6.83
C MET A 66 -17.46 -19.06 -7.13
N ALA A 67 -16.77 -19.83 -6.28
CA ALA A 67 -15.37 -20.20 -6.48
C ALA A 67 -15.17 -20.95 -7.80
N ARG A 68 -16.10 -21.86 -8.13
CA ARG A 68 -16.05 -22.59 -9.40
C ARG A 68 -16.18 -21.67 -10.62
N SER A 69 -17.10 -20.71 -10.55
CA SER A 69 -17.26 -19.70 -11.62
C SER A 69 -16.00 -18.85 -11.78
N LEU A 70 -15.46 -18.31 -10.69
CA LEU A 70 -14.25 -17.48 -10.72
C LEU A 70 -13.05 -18.25 -11.27
N ARG A 71 -12.88 -19.52 -10.90
CA ARG A 71 -11.82 -20.38 -11.46
C ARG A 71 -12.02 -20.65 -12.95
N ALA A 72 -13.25 -20.80 -13.41
CA ALA A 72 -13.55 -20.94 -14.84
C ALA A 72 -13.16 -19.67 -15.64
N ASP A 73 -13.26 -18.50 -14.99
CA ASP A 73 -12.80 -17.21 -15.54
C ASP A 73 -11.29 -16.98 -15.37
N GLY A 74 -10.53 -17.99 -14.93
CA GLY A 74 -9.07 -17.93 -14.81
C GLY A 74 -8.53 -17.35 -13.49
N ARG A 75 -9.39 -17.15 -12.47
CA ARG A 75 -8.97 -16.63 -11.15
C ARG A 75 -8.48 -17.74 -10.22
N ASP A 76 -7.46 -17.46 -9.40
CA ASP A 76 -7.17 -18.26 -8.20
C ASP A 76 -8.17 -17.93 -7.09
N ALA A 77 -9.34 -18.59 -7.11
CA ALA A 77 -10.33 -18.45 -6.06
C ALA A 77 -10.19 -19.54 -5.00
N THR A 78 -10.27 -19.20 -3.71
CA THR A 78 -10.22 -20.14 -2.58
C THR A 78 -11.32 -19.79 -1.56
N VAL A 79 -12.10 -20.78 -1.13
CA VAL A 79 -13.04 -20.62 -0.01
C VAL A 79 -12.27 -20.84 1.29
N VAL A 80 -12.34 -19.90 2.21
CA VAL A 80 -11.65 -20.00 3.51
C VAL A 80 -12.45 -20.89 4.44
N THR A 81 -11.82 -21.95 4.93
CA THR A 81 -12.41 -22.81 5.96
C THR A 81 -12.20 -22.15 7.32
N LEU A 82 -13.29 -21.72 7.96
CA LEU A 82 -13.26 -21.17 9.31
C LEU A 82 -13.59 -22.25 10.36
N PRO A 83 -12.93 -22.25 11.52
CA PRO A 83 -13.28 -23.13 12.65
C PRO A 83 -14.74 -22.96 13.09
N GLY A 84 -15.39 -24.07 13.46
CA GLY A 84 -16.76 -24.10 13.95
C GLY A 84 -17.79 -23.36 13.08
N ASP A 85 -17.62 -23.42 11.75
CA ASP A 85 -18.45 -22.71 10.77
C ASP A 85 -18.56 -21.19 11.02
N GLY A 86 -17.49 -20.59 11.56
CA GLY A 86 -17.43 -19.16 11.85
C GLY A 86 -18.16 -18.74 13.14
N ARG A 87 -18.49 -19.68 14.04
CA ARG A 87 -19.16 -19.38 15.33
C ARG A 87 -18.23 -19.41 16.54
N GLU A 88 -17.01 -19.88 16.36
CA GLU A 88 -16.02 -20.02 17.43
C GLU A 88 -15.28 -18.70 17.71
N ASP A 89 -14.18 -18.78 18.44
CA ASP A 89 -13.33 -17.64 18.80
C ASP A 89 -12.88 -16.85 17.55
N LEU A 90 -13.10 -15.54 17.58
CA LEU A 90 -12.81 -14.66 16.44
C LEU A 90 -11.31 -14.49 16.20
N HIS A 91 -10.47 -14.63 17.23
CA HIS A 91 -9.01 -14.61 17.09
C HIS A 91 -8.54 -15.82 16.29
N THR A 92 -9.04 -17.02 16.62
CA THR A 92 -8.72 -18.25 15.86
C THR A 92 -9.22 -18.15 14.41
N GLN A 93 -10.41 -17.57 14.19
CA GLN A 93 -10.91 -17.33 12.83
C GLN A 93 -10.03 -16.33 12.05
N ALA A 94 -9.54 -15.27 12.70
CA ALA A 94 -8.64 -14.30 12.08
C ALA A 94 -7.28 -14.91 11.73
N GLU A 95 -6.76 -15.82 12.56
CA GLU A 95 -5.54 -16.58 12.26
C GLU A 95 -5.73 -17.51 11.06
N ALA A 96 -6.86 -18.21 10.97
CA ALA A 96 -7.20 -19.05 9.82
C ALA A 96 -7.28 -18.22 8.52
N LEU A 97 -7.91 -17.04 8.58
CA LEU A 97 -7.95 -16.11 7.45
C LEU A 97 -6.55 -15.61 7.08
N ARG A 98 -5.71 -15.25 8.05
CA ARG A 98 -4.32 -14.83 7.80
C ARG A 98 -3.53 -15.91 7.09
N ALA A 99 -3.61 -17.16 7.56
CA ALA A 99 -2.93 -18.29 6.93
C ALA A 99 -3.39 -18.50 5.47
N ALA A 100 -4.68 -18.33 5.21
CA ALA A 100 -5.21 -18.40 3.84
C ALA A 100 -4.69 -17.27 2.95
N VAL A 101 -4.58 -16.04 3.48
CA VAL A 101 -4.01 -14.89 2.76
C VAL A 101 -2.53 -15.13 2.45
N ASP A 102 -1.73 -15.52 3.45
CA ASP A 102 -0.29 -15.79 3.25
C ASP A 102 -0.07 -16.89 2.21
N SER A 103 -0.90 -17.94 2.26
CA SER A 103 -0.89 -19.00 1.27
C SER A 103 -1.18 -18.48 -0.15
N ALA A 104 -2.19 -17.62 -0.31
CA ALA A 104 -2.53 -17.03 -1.61
C ALA A 104 -1.41 -16.14 -2.14
N LEU A 105 -0.83 -15.31 -1.29
CA LEU A 105 0.27 -14.41 -1.67
C LEU A 105 1.54 -15.18 -2.06
N SER A 106 1.79 -16.36 -1.48
CA SER A 106 2.94 -17.20 -1.87
C SER A 106 2.83 -17.83 -3.27
N ARG A 107 1.64 -17.80 -3.89
CA ARG A 107 1.40 -18.36 -5.23
C ARG A 107 1.41 -17.33 -6.35
N THR A 108 1.40 -16.04 -6.01
CA THR A 108 1.52 -14.88 -6.92
C THR A 108 2.94 -14.37 -6.96
#